data_AF-A0A939B8B3-F1
#
_entry.id   AF-A0A939B8B3-F1
#
_cell.length_a   1.000
_cell.length_b   1.000
_cell.length_c   1.000
_cell.angle_alpha   90.00
_cell.angle_beta   90.00
_cell.angle_gamma   90.00
#
_symmetry.space_group_name_H-M   'P 1'
#
loop_
_entity.id
_entity.type
_entity.pdbx_description
1 polymer ?
#
loop_
_entity_poly.entity_id
_entity_poly.type
_entity_poly.pdbx_seq_one_letter_code
_entity_poly.pdbx_strand_id
1 'polypeptide(L)'
;MEKQFKAKMLFASLFMLGCTMTFVSCSDDDDNNTPPTDVTAASVYGDYTGTMTTATISTTDDSGTEEGDQTGTAVSAKVEGDTIYFDNFPIKDIVMSVVGDETTADQIVEAVGNVSYKIGYTPTVNEAKDSVMLALDPKPLQLSIEIPASSEGEEAQTLDIEVKVSPAEGANYEGKSTNLKFMFSADEVLLGAGDAQISLPNFNQTTFDFNMKKGGK
;
A
#
# COMPACT_ATOMS: atom_id res chain seq x y z
N MET A 1 -34.43 1.40 -71.73
CA MET A 1 -35.86 1.36 -72.12
C MET A 1 -36.49 0.30 -71.25
N GLU A 2 -37.03 0.72 -70.11
CA GLU A 2 -38.48 0.93 -69.88
C GLU A 2 -39.16 -0.41 -69.55
N LYS A 3 -39.46 -0.71 -68.28
CA LYS A 3 -40.71 -0.44 -67.53
C LYS A 3 -41.33 -1.81 -67.18
N GLN A 4 -41.29 -2.21 -65.91
CA GLN A 4 -42.37 -2.02 -64.94
C GLN A 4 -43.70 -2.60 -65.44
N PHE A 5 -44.14 -3.74 -64.90
CA PHE A 5 -45.59 -3.98 -64.76
C PHE A 5 -45.93 -4.84 -63.54
N LYS A 6 -46.84 -4.28 -62.74
CA LYS A 6 -47.39 -4.75 -61.47
C LYS A 6 -48.10 -6.10 -61.61
N ALA A 7 -47.75 -7.05 -60.74
CA ALA A 7 -48.56 -8.24 -60.47
C ALA A 7 -49.43 -7.99 -59.23
N LYS A 8 -50.72 -8.22 -59.41
CA LYS A 8 -51.79 -8.05 -58.44
C LYS A 8 -51.75 -9.13 -57.36
N MET A 9 -52.24 -8.77 -56.18
CA MET A 9 -52.75 -9.68 -55.14
C MET A 9 -53.63 -10.79 -55.74
N LEU A 10 -53.59 -11.99 -55.14
CA LEU A 10 -54.75 -12.73 -54.60
C LEU A 10 -54.33 -14.16 -54.15
N PHE A 11 -54.58 -14.44 -52.86
CA PHE A 11 -55.03 -15.68 -52.21
C PHE A 11 -54.21 -16.99 -52.20
N ALA A 12 -53.78 -17.31 -50.96
CA ALA A 12 -54.21 -18.46 -50.15
C ALA A 12 -53.34 -19.73 -50.07
N SER A 13 -53.29 -20.22 -48.82
CA SER A 13 -52.91 -21.56 -48.33
C SER A 13 -51.42 -21.78 -48.05
N LEU A 14 -50.96 -21.67 -46.80
CA LEU A 14 -50.99 -22.69 -45.73
C LEU A 14 -49.79 -23.66 -45.80
N PHE A 15 -48.76 -23.43 -44.96
CA PHE A 15 -48.23 -24.46 -44.04
C PHE A 15 -47.18 -23.85 -43.09
N MET A 16 -47.20 -24.33 -41.83
CA MET A 16 -46.37 -23.88 -40.72
C MET A 16 -44.87 -24.08 -40.93
N LEU A 17 -44.04 -23.20 -40.37
CA LEU A 17 -42.95 -23.59 -39.46
C LEU A 17 -42.39 -22.38 -38.68
N GLY A 18 -41.99 -22.64 -37.44
CA GLY A 18 -41.85 -21.66 -36.37
C GLY A 18 -40.65 -20.71 -36.45
N CYS A 19 -40.80 -19.61 -35.72
CA CYS A 19 -39.73 -18.92 -35.00
C CYS A 19 -40.40 -17.91 -34.07
N THR A 20 -40.66 -18.32 -32.82
CA THR A 20 -40.95 -17.36 -31.75
C THR A 20 -39.67 -16.59 -31.47
N MET A 21 -39.54 -15.42 -32.08
CA MET A 21 -38.64 -14.38 -31.60
C MET A 21 -39.20 -13.91 -30.25
N THR A 22 -38.82 -14.56 -29.16
CA THR A 22 -38.88 -13.90 -27.86
C THR A 22 -37.76 -12.89 -27.87
N PHE A 23 -38.11 -11.62 -28.09
CA PHE A 23 -37.30 -10.53 -27.58
C PHE A 23 -37.19 -10.76 -26.08
N VAL A 24 -36.06 -11.30 -25.61
CA VAL A 24 -35.65 -11.08 -24.23
C VAL A 24 -35.33 -9.60 -24.17
N SER A 25 -36.35 -8.81 -23.87
CA SER A 25 -36.12 -7.56 -23.17
C SER A 25 -35.46 -8.00 -21.87
N CYS A 26 -34.13 -7.84 -21.78
CA CYS A 26 -33.48 -7.71 -20.49
C CYS A 26 -34.07 -6.43 -19.89
N SER A 27 -35.20 -6.63 -19.21
CA SER A 27 -35.71 -5.74 -18.20
C SER A 27 -34.55 -5.52 -17.26
N ASP A 28 -33.96 -4.34 -17.39
CA ASP A 28 -33.64 -3.44 -16.29
C ASP A 28 -34.23 -3.96 -14.97
N ASP A 29 -33.43 -4.77 -14.29
CA ASP A 29 -33.58 -5.10 -12.87
C ASP A 29 -32.13 -5.17 -12.37
N ASP A 30 -31.51 -3.99 -12.34
CA ASP A 30 -30.33 -3.64 -11.56
C ASP A 30 -30.67 -3.80 -10.07
N ASP A 31 -30.99 -5.02 -9.67
CA ASP A 31 -30.80 -5.45 -8.30
C ASP A 31 -29.29 -5.49 -8.09
N ASN A 32 -28.75 -4.38 -7.60
CA ASN A 32 -27.43 -4.25 -7.02
C ASN A 32 -27.30 -5.11 -5.75
N ASN A 33 -27.68 -6.39 -5.83
CA ASN A 33 -27.45 -7.38 -4.80
C ASN A 33 -26.04 -7.94 -5.00
N THR A 34 -25.05 -7.05 -4.93
CA THR A 34 -23.70 -7.49 -4.60
C THR A 34 -23.84 -8.10 -3.20
N PRO A 35 -23.60 -9.41 -3.00
CA PRO A 35 -23.71 -9.98 -1.67
C PRO A 35 -22.84 -9.14 -0.72
N PRO A 36 -23.33 -8.76 0.47
CA PRO A 36 -22.50 -8.08 1.44
C PRO A 36 -21.22 -8.90 1.56
N THR A 37 -20.08 -8.25 1.35
CA THR A 37 -18.81 -8.89 1.65
C THR A 37 -18.87 -9.08 3.16
N ASP A 38 -19.03 -10.29 3.67
CA ASP A 38 -19.05 -10.52 5.11
C ASP A 38 -17.62 -10.37 5.66
N VAL A 39 -17.14 -9.12 5.74
CA VAL A 39 -15.80 -8.82 6.26
C VAL A 39 -15.80 -9.08 7.76
N THR A 40 -14.77 -9.77 8.20
CA THR A 40 -14.46 -10.00 9.61
C THR A 40 -13.07 -9.44 9.89
N ALA A 41 -12.69 -9.35 11.16
CA ALA A 41 -11.33 -8.96 11.53
C ALA A 41 -10.28 -9.87 10.85
N ALA A 42 -10.56 -11.17 10.69
CA ALA A 42 -9.66 -12.12 10.03
C ALA A 42 -9.59 -11.96 8.50
N SER A 43 -10.50 -11.19 7.89
CA SER A 43 -10.48 -10.95 6.44
C SER A 43 -9.23 -10.20 5.98
N VAL A 44 -8.54 -9.49 6.89
CA VAL A 44 -7.27 -8.80 6.62
C VAL A 44 -6.07 -9.77 6.54
N TYR A 45 -6.20 -11.05 6.92
CA TYR A 45 -5.04 -11.96 6.99
C TYR A 45 -4.62 -12.48 5.62
N GLY A 46 -3.34 -12.36 5.29
CA GLY A 46 -2.76 -12.89 4.06
C GLY A 46 -1.51 -12.14 3.63
N ASP A 47 -1.02 -12.49 2.44
CA ASP A 47 0.14 -11.84 1.83
C ASP A 47 -0.33 -10.68 0.95
N TYR A 48 0.42 -9.58 1.00
CA TYR A 48 0.13 -8.33 0.33
C TYR A 48 1.33 -7.88 -0.49
N THR A 49 1.07 -7.31 -1.66
CA THR A 49 2.06 -6.60 -2.47
C THR A 49 1.50 -5.24 -2.86
N GLY A 50 2.37 -4.25 -2.97
CA GLY A 50 1.95 -2.90 -3.29
C GLY A 50 3.10 -1.92 -3.35
N THR A 51 2.79 -0.67 -3.08
CA THR A 51 3.76 0.43 -3.10
C THR A 51 3.78 1.16 -1.78
N MET A 52 4.97 1.62 -1.39
CA MET A 52 5.20 2.61 -0.35
C MET A 52 5.62 3.92 -1.03
N THR A 53 4.91 5.02 -0.77
CA THR A 53 5.34 6.37 -1.14
C THR A 53 5.74 7.14 0.10
N THR A 54 6.66 8.09 -0.05
CA THR A 54 7.11 8.94 1.05
C THR A 54 6.78 10.39 0.80
N ALA A 55 6.56 11.13 1.89
CA ALA A 55 6.39 12.57 1.87
C ALA A 55 7.14 13.17 3.05
N THR A 56 8.05 14.10 2.78
CA THR A 56 8.83 14.79 3.82
C THR A 56 8.24 16.17 4.06
N ILE A 57 7.95 16.49 5.33
CA ILE A 57 7.47 17.82 5.72
C ILE A 57 8.70 18.65 6.09
N SER A 58 9.18 19.48 5.17
CA SER A 58 10.26 20.44 5.45
C SER A 58 9.72 21.61 6.28
N THR A 59 10.32 21.94 7.42
CA THR A 59 9.89 23.08 8.27
C THR A 59 10.32 24.45 7.73
N THR A 60 10.68 24.56 6.46
CA THR A 60 11.04 25.82 5.81
C THR A 60 10.34 25.90 4.46
N ASP A 61 9.47 26.89 4.34
CA ASP A 61 8.75 27.35 3.16
C ASP A 61 7.41 26.67 2.79
N ASP A 62 6.38 27.50 2.86
CA ASP A 62 5.02 27.39 2.30
C ASP A 62 5.05 27.40 0.75
N SER A 63 5.72 26.41 0.15
CA SER A 63 5.62 26.14 -1.28
C SER A 63 5.03 24.75 -1.46
N GLY A 64 3.79 24.72 -1.95
CA GLY A 64 2.92 23.56 -2.04
C GLY A 64 3.62 22.29 -2.48
N THR A 65 3.14 21.19 -1.90
CA THR A 65 3.40 19.81 -2.30
C THR A 65 3.40 19.71 -3.81
N GLU A 66 4.59 19.62 -4.42
CA GLU A 66 4.66 19.13 -5.78
C GLU A 66 4.25 17.66 -5.71
N GLU A 67 3.03 17.38 -6.17
CA GLU A 67 2.62 16.04 -6.59
C GLU A 67 3.43 15.69 -7.85
N GLY A 68 4.74 15.57 -7.69
CA GLY A 68 5.57 14.84 -8.61
C GLY A 68 5.07 13.40 -8.66
N ASP A 69 5.21 12.78 -9.83
CA ASP A 69 4.94 11.37 -10.08
C ASP A 69 5.87 10.50 -9.20
N GLN A 70 5.58 10.44 -7.90
CA GLN A 70 6.34 9.64 -6.94
C GLN A 70 5.99 8.18 -7.22
N THR A 71 6.77 7.56 -8.09
CA THR A 71 6.71 6.12 -8.33
C THR A 71 7.02 5.41 -7.01
N GLY A 72 5.99 4.91 -6.33
CA GLY A 72 6.17 4.29 -5.03
C GLY A 72 7.09 3.07 -5.08
N THR A 73 7.86 2.87 -4.02
CA THR A 73 8.75 1.72 -3.86
C THR A 73 7.93 0.46 -3.68
N ALA A 74 8.22 -0.58 -4.47
CA ALA A 74 7.54 -1.86 -4.34
C ALA A 74 7.79 -2.49 -2.96
N VAL A 75 6.73 -2.97 -2.32
CA VAL A 75 6.79 -3.54 -0.96
C VAL A 75 5.89 -4.75 -0.84
N SER A 76 6.31 -5.70 0.00
CA SER A 76 5.53 -6.89 0.37
C SER A 76 5.37 -6.97 1.87
N ALA A 77 4.19 -7.39 2.32
CA ALA A 77 3.90 -7.61 3.73
C ALA A 77 3.02 -8.85 3.92
N LYS A 78 3.15 -9.49 5.08
CA LYS A 78 2.21 -10.52 5.55
C LYS A 78 1.40 -9.94 6.70
N VAL A 79 0.08 -10.14 6.68
CA VAL A 79 -0.78 -9.77 7.81
C VAL A 79 -1.28 -11.04 8.48
N GLU A 80 -1.02 -11.18 9.77
CA GLU A 80 -1.40 -12.33 10.57
C GLU A 80 -1.68 -11.90 12.01
N GLY A 81 -2.81 -12.34 12.57
CA GLY A 81 -3.19 -11.96 13.94
C GLY A 81 -3.48 -10.47 14.07
N ASP A 82 -2.67 -9.78 14.87
CA ASP A 82 -2.74 -8.33 15.15
C ASP A 82 -1.51 -7.59 14.60
N THR A 83 -0.76 -8.20 13.68
CA THR A 83 0.53 -7.68 13.23
C THR A 83 0.65 -7.69 11.69
N ILE A 84 1.23 -6.61 11.16
CA ILE A 84 1.71 -6.49 9.78
C ILE A 84 3.22 -6.75 9.81
N TYR A 85 3.69 -7.72 9.02
CA TYR A 85 5.07 -8.16 8.95
C TYR A 85 5.68 -7.75 7.62
N PHE A 86 6.80 -7.05 7.67
CA PHE A 86 7.67 -6.79 6.53
C PHE A 86 8.96 -7.59 6.71
N ASP A 87 9.27 -8.46 5.75
CA ASP A 87 10.57 -9.15 5.76
C ASP A 87 11.69 -8.24 5.25
N ASN A 88 11.37 -7.36 4.29
CA ASN A 88 12.26 -6.38 3.69
C ASN A 88 11.60 -5.00 3.64
N PHE A 89 11.66 -4.28 4.75
CA PHE A 89 11.11 -2.93 4.88
C PHE A 89 12.00 -1.91 4.13
N PRO A 90 11.46 -1.12 3.20
CA PRO A 90 12.26 -0.16 2.46
C PRO A 90 12.74 0.99 3.36
N ILE A 91 14.06 1.15 3.50
CA ILE A 91 14.66 2.20 4.33
C ILE A 91 15.35 3.31 3.52
N LYS A 92 15.43 3.19 2.18
CA LYS A 92 16.19 4.14 1.33
C LYS A 92 15.74 5.58 1.55
N ASP A 93 14.45 5.84 1.65
CA ASP A 93 13.92 7.20 1.83
C ASP A 93 14.25 7.78 3.22
N ILE A 94 14.25 6.94 4.26
CA ILE A 94 14.73 7.34 5.61
C ILE A 94 16.21 7.72 5.52
N VAL A 95 17.03 6.86 4.93
CA VAL A 95 18.46 7.11 4.77
C VAL A 95 18.71 8.39 3.95
N MET A 96 17.98 8.56 2.84
CA MET A 96 18.07 9.73 1.97
C MET A 96 17.74 11.02 2.71
N SER A 97 16.71 11.02 3.56
CA SER A 97 16.34 12.19 4.37
C SER A 97 17.44 12.62 5.35
N VAL A 98 18.36 11.71 5.70
CA VAL A 98 19.50 11.95 6.58
C VAL A 98 20.74 12.41 5.80
N VAL A 99 21.10 11.69 4.73
CA VAL A 99 22.38 11.94 4.02
C VAL A 99 22.26 12.90 2.85
N GLY A 100 21.07 13.05 2.27
CA GLY A 100 20.79 13.93 1.13
C GLY A 100 21.51 13.58 -0.18
N ASP A 101 22.29 12.50 -0.20
CA ASP A 101 23.07 12.02 -1.34
C ASP A 101 22.68 10.58 -1.69
N GLU A 102 22.27 10.38 -2.94
CA GLU A 102 21.74 9.09 -3.39
C GLU A 102 22.78 7.97 -3.39
N THR A 103 24.02 8.25 -3.79
CA THR A 103 25.08 7.24 -3.81
C THR A 103 25.40 6.76 -2.41
N THR A 104 25.51 7.70 -1.47
CA THR A 104 25.73 7.40 -0.05
C THR A 104 24.54 6.64 0.54
N ALA A 105 23.32 7.02 0.18
CA ALA A 105 22.13 6.33 0.65
C ALA A 105 22.09 4.88 0.18
N ASP A 106 22.39 4.62 -1.10
CA ASP A 106 22.44 3.26 -1.65
C ASP A 106 23.51 2.40 -0.96
N GLN A 107 24.69 2.96 -0.70
CA GLN A 107 25.75 2.28 0.05
C GLN A 107 25.33 1.92 1.48
N ILE A 108 24.62 2.81 2.17
CA ILE A 108 24.11 2.55 3.51
C ILE A 108 23.01 1.47 3.47
N VAL A 109 22.08 1.54 2.51
CA VAL A 109 21.03 0.53 2.35
C VAL A 109 21.65 -0.85 2.09
N GLU A 110 22.68 -0.93 1.25
CA GLU A 110 23.43 -2.16 1.01
C GLU A 110 24.13 -2.67 2.28
N ALA A 111 24.77 -1.77 3.05
CA ALA A 111 25.46 -2.11 4.28
C ALA A 111 24.52 -2.56 5.41
N VAL A 112 23.33 -1.97 5.53
CA VAL A 112 22.28 -2.42 6.47
C VAL A 112 21.72 -3.77 6.04
N GLY A 113 21.56 -3.97 4.73
CA GLY A 113 20.96 -5.17 4.17
C GLY A 113 19.45 -5.25 4.43
N ASN A 114 18.96 -6.47 4.61
CA ASN A 114 17.53 -6.74 4.72
C ASN A 114 16.98 -6.34 6.10
N VAL A 115 15.98 -5.46 6.12
CA VAL A 115 15.37 -4.94 7.36
C VAL A 115 14.02 -5.60 7.59
N SER A 116 13.88 -6.40 8.64
CA SER A 116 12.57 -6.89 9.05
C SER A 116 11.89 -5.91 9.99
N TYR A 117 10.62 -5.62 9.77
CA TYR A 117 9.85 -4.68 10.58
C TYR A 117 8.43 -5.18 10.84
N LYS A 118 7.87 -4.81 12.00
CA LYS A 118 6.54 -5.26 12.45
C LYS A 118 5.74 -4.07 12.93
N ILE A 119 4.48 -4.00 12.51
CA ILE A 119 3.53 -2.98 12.94
C ILE A 119 2.35 -3.70 13.61
N GLY A 120 2.16 -3.47 14.91
CA GLY A 120 0.98 -3.94 15.61
C GLY A 120 -0.25 -3.12 15.24
N TYR A 121 -1.44 -3.71 15.32
CA TYR A 121 -2.70 -2.99 15.12
C TYR A 121 -3.87 -3.60 15.89
N THR A 122 -4.90 -2.79 16.14
CA THR A 122 -6.21 -3.26 16.64
C THR A 122 -7.28 -3.15 15.55
N PRO A 123 -7.90 -4.26 15.10
CA PRO A 123 -8.93 -4.23 14.06
C PRO A 123 -10.31 -3.86 14.60
N THR A 124 -11.06 -3.07 13.84
CA THR A 124 -12.48 -2.78 14.07
C THR A 124 -13.26 -2.94 12.77
N VAL A 125 -14.21 -3.88 12.72
CA VAL A 125 -15.09 -4.05 11.56
C VAL A 125 -16.15 -2.96 11.56
N ASN A 126 -16.41 -2.34 10.41
CA ASN A 126 -17.42 -1.29 10.31
C ASN A 126 -18.86 -1.87 10.34
N GLU A 127 -19.86 -1.00 10.50
CA GLU A 127 -21.27 -1.42 10.61
C GLU A 127 -21.79 -2.11 9.34
N ALA A 128 -21.35 -1.63 8.16
CA ALA A 128 -21.69 -2.22 6.87
C ALA A 128 -21.02 -3.59 6.64
N LYS A 129 -20.06 -3.96 7.48
CA LYS A 129 -19.21 -5.14 7.37
C LYS A 129 -18.47 -5.24 6.04
N ASP A 130 -18.20 -4.14 5.36
CA ASP A 130 -17.48 -4.12 4.09
C ASP A 130 -16.01 -3.65 4.26
N SER A 131 -15.62 -3.23 5.46
CA SER A 131 -14.24 -2.82 5.77
C SER A 131 -13.79 -3.12 7.20
N VAL A 132 -12.48 -3.09 7.40
CA VAL A 132 -11.83 -3.16 8.72
C VAL A 132 -10.96 -1.93 8.88
N MET A 133 -11.22 -1.13 9.92
CA MET A 133 -10.33 -0.06 10.37
C MET A 133 -9.22 -0.67 11.24
N LEU A 134 -7.99 -0.18 11.09
CA LEU A 134 -6.82 -0.66 11.83
C LEU A 134 -6.27 0.50 12.67
N ALA A 135 -6.36 0.43 13.99
CA ALA A 135 -5.64 1.37 14.84
C ALA A 135 -4.20 0.88 14.99
N LEU A 136 -3.24 1.55 14.34
CA LEU A 136 -1.84 1.14 14.33
C LEU A 136 -1.12 1.48 15.65
N ASP A 137 -0.20 0.61 16.06
CA ASP A 137 0.74 0.78 17.18
C ASP A 137 2.17 0.39 16.72
N PRO A 138 2.80 1.18 15.83
CA PRO A 138 4.16 0.93 15.40
C PRO A 138 5.14 1.14 16.57
N LYS A 139 6.19 0.31 16.65
CA LYS A 139 7.30 0.49 17.59
C LYS A 139 8.49 1.11 16.87
N PRO A 140 9.42 1.78 17.59
CA PRO A 140 10.61 2.34 16.95
C PRO A 140 11.33 1.31 16.08
N LEU A 141 11.72 1.74 14.87
CA LEU A 141 12.49 0.91 13.95
C LEU A 141 13.95 0.94 14.38
N GLN A 142 14.52 -0.24 14.63
CA GLN A 142 15.91 -0.42 15.04
C GLN A 142 16.74 -0.84 13.84
N LEU A 143 17.80 -0.10 13.54
CA LEU A 143 18.77 -0.39 12.48
C LEU A 143 20.16 -0.47 13.09
N SER A 144 21.03 -1.25 12.46
CA SER A 144 22.43 -1.40 12.86
C SER A 144 23.29 -1.35 11.60
N ILE A 145 24.34 -0.53 11.61
CA ILE A 145 25.29 -0.41 10.51
C ILE A 145 26.66 -0.83 11.00
N GLU A 146 27.32 -1.72 10.26
CA GLU A 146 28.74 -2.01 10.46
C GLU A 146 29.59 -1.01 9.66
N ILE A 147 30.37 -0.21 10.37
CA ILE A 147 31.33 0.73 9.82
C ILE A 147 32.69 0.01 9.77
N PRO A 148 33.25 -0.21 8.58
CA PRO A 148 34.53 -0.90 8.46
C PRO A 148 35.66 -0.07 9.11
N ALA A 149 36.70 -0.76 9.56
CA ALA A 149 37.89 -0.15 10.09
C ALA A 149 38.54 0.79 9.07
N SER A 150 39.00 1.96 9.52
CA SER A 150 39.60 2.97 8.63
C SER A 150 41.09 2.72 8.37
N SER A 151 41.73 1.85 9.16
CA SER A 151 43.14 1.48 9.03
C SER A 151 43.44 0.07 9.55
N GLU A 152 44.58 -0.51 9.14
CA GLU A 152 45.00 -1.82 9.63
C GLU A 152 45.26 -1.79 11.14
N GLY A 153 44.56 -2.65 11.88
CA GLY A 153 44.64 -2.76 13.34
C GLY A 153 43.52 -2.04 14.10
N GLU A 154 42.62 -1.35 13.40
CA GLU A 154 41.35 -0.90 13.96
C GLU A 154 40.27 -1.99 13.79
N GLU A 155 39.38 -2.10 14.77
CA GLU A 155 38.21 -2.98 14.70
C GLU A 155 37.06 -2.24 14.00
N ALA A 156 36.19 -2.99 13.31
CA ALA A 156 34.94 -2.44 12.79
C ALA A 156 34.07 -1.89 13.95
N GLN A 157 33.35 -0.81 13.67
CA GLN A 157 32.46 -0.19 14.65
C GLN A 157 31.02 -0.44 14.26
N THR A 158 30.15 -0.65 15.23
CA THR A 158 28.71 -0.74 15.00
C THR A 158 28.05 0.58 15.39
N LEU A 159 27.22 1.10 14.50
CA LEU A 159 26.34 2.24 14.79
C LEU A 159 24.90 1.74 14.89
N ASP A 160 24.35 1.79 16.10
CA ASP A 160 22.93 1.57 16.35
C ASP A 160 22.13 2.83 16.02
N ILE A 161 20.98 2.66 15.39
CA ILE A 161 20.08 3.74 14.98
C ILE A 161 18.66 3.36 15.39
N GLU A 162 18.01 4.24 16.13
CA GLU A 162 16.59 4.10 16.47
C GLU A 162 15.79 5.19 15.76
N VAL A 163 14.84 4.78 14.93
CA VAL A 163 13.89 5.69 14.28
C VAL A 163 12.59 5.65 15.07
N LYS A 164 12.27 6.74 15.77
CA LYS A 164 10.97 6.89 16.44
C LYS A 164 9.89 7.13 15.42
N VAL A 165 8.75 6.49 15.66
CA VAL A 165 7.63 6.47 14.72
C VAL A 165 6.31 6.73 15.41
N SER A 166 5.37 7.31 14.67
CA SER A 166 4.00 7.54 15.12
C SER A 166 2.98 7.03 14.11
N PRO A 167 1.84 6.49 14.56
CA PRO A 167 0.77 6.07 13.67
C PRO A 167 0.04 7.27 13.08
N ALA A 168 -0.41 7.16 11.83
CA ALA A 168 -1.42 8.05 11.27
C ALA A 168 -2.81 7.39 11.30
N GLU A 169 -3.85 8.22 11.34
CA GLU A 169 -5.24 7.75 11.25
C GLU A 169 -5.59 7.29 9.81
N GLY A 170 -6.70 6.55 9.68
CA GLY A 170 -7.24 6.18 8.36
C GLY A 170 -6.73 4.86 7.79
N ALA A 171 -5.93 4.10 8.54
CA ALA A 171 -5.56 2.75 8.15
C ALA A 171 -6.80 1.84 8.03
N ASN A 172 -6.96 1.21 6.87
CA ASN A 172 -8.18 0.51 6.47
C ASN A 172 -7.91 -0.63 5.48
N TYR A 173 -8.62 -1.74 5.68
CA TYR A 173 -8.78 -2.81 4.70
C TYR A 173 -10.19 -2.76 4.10
N GLU A 174 -10.30 -2.65 2.78
CA GLU A 174 -11.57 -2.72 2.06
C GLU A 174 -11.84 -4.15 1.58
N GLY A 175 -13.00 -4.71 1.91
CA GLY A 175 -13.36 -6.10 1.60
C GLY A 175 -13.50 -6.39 0.11
N LYS A 176 -14.20 -5.51 -0.63
CA LYS A 176 -14.49 -5.72 -2.06
C LYS A 176 -13.23 -5.61 -2.92
N SER A 177 -12.42 -4.57 -2.71
CA SER A 177 -11.15 -4.43 -3.40
C SER A 177 -10.00 -5.19 -2.74
N THR A 178 -10.18 -5.85 -1.60
CA THR A 178 -9.10 -6.53 -0.84
C THR A 178 -7.84 -5.67 -0.67
N ASN A 179 -8.02 -4.35 -0.57
CA ASN A 179 -6.94 -3.37 -0.54
C ASN A 179 -6.70 -2.92 0.91
N LEU A 180 -5.45 -2.96 1.34
CA LEU A 180 -4.98 -2.49 2.63
C LEU A 180 -4.24 -1.17 2.41
N LYS A 181 -4.74 -0.10 3.03
CA LYS A 181 -4.09 1.21 3.06
C LYS A 181 -3.76 1.60 4.48
N PHE A 182 -2.58 2.16 4.70
CA PHE A 182 -2.20 2.72 5.99
C PHE A 182 -1.00 3.64 5.87
N MET A 183 -0.86 4.50 6.87
CA MET A 183 0.21 5.48 6.94
C MET A 183 0.82 5.49 8.35
N PHE A 184 2.12 5.78 8.43
CA PHE A 184 2.80 6.13 9.68
C PHE A 184 3.99 7.02 9.36
N SER A 185 4.54 7.69 10.37
CA SER A 185 5.63 8.65 10.17
C SER A 185 6.86 8.26 10.97
N ALA A 186 8.04 8.56 10.42
CA ALA A 186 9.29 8.66 11.16
C ALA A 186 9.40 10.09 11.68
N ASP A 187 9.51 10.24 13.00
CA ASP A 187 9.43 11.54 13.68
C ASP A 187 10.81 12.03 14.14
N GLU A 188 11.68 11.10 14.53
CA GLU A 188 12.99 11.39 15.09
C GLU A 188 13.95 10.23 14.79
N VAL A 189 15.22 10.53 14.53
CA VAL A 189 16.28 9.54 14.41
C VAL A 189 17.27 9.73 15.56
N LEU A 190 17.55 8.67 16.31
CA LEU A 190 18.52 8.63 17.39
C LEU A 190 19.71 7.79 16.96
N LEU A 191 20.92 8.29 17.25
CA LEU A 191 22.19 7.62 16.96
C LEU A 191 22.83 7.11 18.26
N GLY A 192 23.30 5.88 18.25
CA GLY A 192 23.90 5.20 19.41
C GLY A 192 22.91 4.31 20.17
N ALA A 193 23.37 3.75 21.30
CA ALA A 193 22.61 2.77 22.08
C ALA A 193 22.34 3.23 23.51
N GLY A 194 21.14 2.90 24.02
CA GLY A 194 20.73 3.15 25.40
C GLY A 194 20.80 4.62 25.79
N ASP A 195 21.27 4.90 27.01
CA ASP A 195 21.32 6.27 27.57
C ASP A 195 22.29 7.22 26.84
N ALA A 196 23.12 6.70 25.92
CA ALA A 196 24.06 7.49 25.12
C ALA A 196 23.48 7.94 23.77
N GLN A 197 22.20 7.68 23.50
CA GLN A 197 21.53 8.08 22.26
C GLN A 197 21.55 9.61 22.07
N ILE A 198 21.91 10.04 20.87
CA ILE A 198 21.92 11.44 20.46
C ILE A 198 20.90 11.62 19.34
N SER A 199 20.02 12.60 19.50
CA SER A 199 19.06 12.97 18.46
C SER A 199 19.79 13.56 17.24
N LEU A 200 19.46 13.06 16.05
CA LEU A 200 19.96 13.60 14.79
C LEU A 200 19.34 14.98 14.58
N PRO A 201 20.15 16.06 14.57
CA PRO A 201 19.61 17.41 14.43
C PRO A 201 19.05 17.63 13.02
N ASN A 202 17.98 18.44 12.94
CA ASN A 202 17.32 18.85 11.68
C ASN A 202 16.77 17.69 10.84
N PHE A 203 16.45 16.55 11.46
CA PHE A 203 15.68 15.50 10.79
C PHE A 203 14.28 16.04 10.45
N ASN A 204 13.89 15.93 9.18
CA ASN A 204 12.54 16.29 8.75
C ASN A 204 11.64 15.07 8.88
N GLN A 205 10.46 15.25 9.46
CA GLN A 205 9.48 14.17 9.58
C GLN A 205 9.15 13.61 8.20
N THR A 206 9.20 12.29 8.06
CA THR A 206 8.87 11.58 6.82
C THR A 206 7.68 10.68 7.05
N THR A 207 6.62 10.85 6.27
CA THR A 207 5.44 10.01 6.29
C THR A 207 5.56 8.93 5.21
N PHE A 208 5.25 7.69 5.58
CA PHE A 208 5.16 6.54 4.70
C PHE A 208 3.69 6.22 4.43
N ASP A 209 3.30 6.16 3.16
CA ASP A 209 1.96 5.76 2.73
C ASP A 209 2.02 4.44 1.97
N PHE A 210 1.30 3.46 2.48
CA PHE A 210 1.22 2.10 1.94
C PHE A 210 -0.11 1.91 1.25
N ASN A 211 -0.04 1.46 0.00
CA ASN A 211 -1.20 1.02 -0.77
C ASN A 211 -0.94 -0.40 -1.29
N MET A 212 -1.55 -1.39 -0.65
CA MET A 212 -1.22 -2.80 -0.85
C MET A 212 -2.44 -3.64 -1.16
N LYS A 213 -2.32 -4.48 -2.18
CA LYS A 213 -3.35 -5.43 -2.58
C LYS A 213 -3.05 -6.79 -1.98
N LYS A 214 -4.07 -7.40 -1.38
CA LYS A 214 -4.00 -8.80 -0.95
C LYS A 214 -3.84 -9.71 -2.16
N GLY A 215 -2.88 -10.64 -2.10
CA GLY A 215 -2.73 -11.70 -3.09
C GLY A 215 -3.99 -12.57 -3.18
N GLY A 216 -4.35 -12.97 -4.40
CA GLY A 216 -5.38 -13.99 -4.62
C GLY A 216 -4.89 -15.36 -4.11
N LYS A 217 -5.78 -16.14 -3.50
CA LYS A 217 -5.54 -17.56 -3.24
C LYS A 217 -5.65 -18.38 -4.52
#